data_AF-A0A143G935-F1
#
_entry.id   AF-A0A143G935-F1
#
_cell.length_a   1.000
_cell.length_b   1.000
_cell.length_c   1.000
_cell.angle_alpha   90.00
_cell.angle_beta   90.00
_cell.angle_gamma   90.00
#
_symmetry.space_group_name_H-M   'P 1'
#
loop_
_entity.id
_entity.type
_entity.pdbx_description
1 polymer ?
#
loop_
_entity_poly.entity_id
_entity_poly.type
_entity_poly.pdbx_seq_one_letter_code
_entity_poly.pdbx_strand_id
1 'polypeptide(L)'
;MIFNIFKRNILVIILSIILFIIYEFSVFQYLSDVTNPIFLTRTFQFLLVFSFYYIFKNKYSTFSFKLLEITTTLLIFITAVYVATIMKYILSSMIGEISNEPELVLFFGSDFIDLINNKYFGYSSYFISSVGILRILLYKKITNYLYNHCLNESDKINTCPSCNQNISEPNKII
;
A
#
# COMPACT_ATOMS: atom_id res chain seq x y z
N MET A 1 -11.42 -25.58 18.62
CA MET A 1 -10.60 -24.33 18.62
C MET A 1 -9.69 -24.23 17.38
N ILE A 2 -8.86 -25.24 17.10
CA ILE A 2 -7.94 -25.29 15.93
C ILE A 2 -8.70 -25.16 14.58
N PHE A 3 -9.83 -25.84 14.43
CA PHE A 3 -10.64 -25.81 13.19
C PHE A 3 -11.15 -24.40 12.84
N ASN A 4 -11.50 -23.59 13.84
CA ASN A 4 -11.95 -22.20 13.63
C ASN A 4 -10.79 -21.28 13.22
N ILE A 5 -9.59 -21.50 13.75
CA ILE A 5 -8.37 -20.76 13.38
C ILE A 5 -8.00 -21.06 11.92
N PHE A 6 -8.04 -22.34 11.52
CA PHE A 6 -7.73 -22.76 10.16
C PHE A 6 -8.72 -22.18 9.14
N LYS A 7 -10.03 -22.29 9.40
CA LYS A 7 -11.08 -21.72 8.54
C LYS A 7 -10.94 -20.21 8.39
N ARG A 8 -10.64 -19.49 9.48
CA ARG A 8 -10.38 -18.05 9.46
C ARG A 8 -9.17 -17.71 8.59
N ASN A 9 -8.04 -18.38 8.78
CA ASN A 9 -6.83 -18.10 8.02
C ASN A 9 -7.06 -18.34 6.52
N ILE A 10 -7.79 -19.40 6.15
CA ILE A 10 -8.22 -19.61 4.76
C ILE A 10 -9.05 -18.44 4.24
N LEU A 11 -10.01 -17.95 5.01
CA LEU A 11 -10.85 -16.81 4.60
C LEU A 11 -10.02 -15.54 4.37
N VAL A 12 -9.04 -15.26 5.23
CA VAL A 12 -8.12 -14.12 5.07
C VAL A 12 -7.21 -14.28 3.84
N ILE A 13 -6.77 -15.51 3.55
CA ILE A 13 -6.00 -15.82 2.33
C ILE A 13 -6.86 -15.56 1.09
N ILE A 14 -8.09 -16.07 1.06
CA ILE A 14 -9.03 -15.84 -0.06
C ILE A 14 -9.28 -14.34 -0.24
N LEU A 15 -9.54 -13.62 0.86
CA LEU A 15 -9.70 -12.17 0.84
C LEU A 15 -8.46 -11.47 0.26
N SER A 16 -7.26 -11.89 0.67
CA SER A 16 -6.00 -11.30 0.16
C SER A 16 -5.80 -11.58 -1.34
N ILE A 17 -6.19 -12.75 -1.84
CA ILE A 17 -6.16 -13.06 -3.27
C ILE A 17 -7.14 -12.16 -4.04
N ILE A 18 -8.37 -11.99 -3.53
CA ILE A 18 -9.37 -11.11 -4.14
C ILE A 18 -8.85 -9.66 -4.18
N LEU A 19 -8.28 -9.17 -3.07
CA LEU A 19 -7.69 -7.83 -3.00
C LEU A 19 -6.52 -7.67 -3.97
N PHE A 20 -5.69 -8.70 -4.15
CA PHE A 20 -4.62 -8.67 -5.14
C PHE A 20 -5.17 -8.54 -6.57
N ILE A 21 -6.23 -9.27 -6.91
CA ILE A 21 -6.91 -9.13 -8.22
C ILE A 21 -7.48 -7.73 -8.40
N ILE A 22 -8.13 -7.18 -7.36
CA ILE A 22 -8.65 -5.81 -7.37
C ILE A 22 -7.52 -4.81 -7.59
N TYR A 23 -6.38 -4.99 -6.90
CA TYR A 23 -5.20 -4.14 -7.07
C TYR A 23 -4.68 -4.15 -8.51
N GLU A 24 -4.51 -5.33 -9.12
CA GLU A 24 -4.04 -5.45 -10.51
C GLU A 24 -5.01 -4.77 -11.48
N PHE A 25 -6.32 -4.94 -11.28
CA PHE A 25 -7.34 -4.28 -12.08
C PHE A 25 -7.32 -2.76 -11.89
N SER A 26 -7.20 -2.27 -10.66
CA SER A 26 -7.09 -0.84 -10.36
C SER A 26 -5.84 -0.23 -11.00
N VAL A 27 -4.68 -0.91 -10.93
CA VAL A 27 -3.44 -0.46 -11.59
C VAL A 27 -3.60 -0.40 -13.10
N PHE A 28 -4.25 -1.40 -13.70
CA PHE A 28 -4.55 -1.41 -15.14
C PHE A 28 -5.41 -0.21 -15.54
N GLN A 29 -6.48 0.07 -14.78
CA GLN A 29 -7.33 1.25 -15.03
C GLN A 29 -6.56 2.55 -14.83
N TYR A 30 -5.76 2.66 -13.77
CA TYR A 30 -4.97 3.85 -13.50
C TYR A 30 -4.05 4.16 -14.66
N LEU A 31 -3.35 3.16 -15.19
CA LEU A 31 -2.36 3.31 -16.26
C LEU A 31 -2.97 3.34 -17.69
N SER A 32 -4.29 3.46 -17.85
CA SER A 32 -4.97 3.37 -19.16
C SER A 32 -4.44 4.34 -20.22
N ASP A 33 -4.00 5.54 -19.81
CA ASP A 33 -3.57 6.60 -20.73
C ASP A 33 -2.06 6.56 -21.05
N VAL A 34 -1.35 5.54 -20.57
CA VAL A 34 0.08 5.32 -20.80
C VAL A 34 0.27 4.35 -21.96
N THR A 35 0.98 4.78 -23.02
CA THR A 35 1.15 4.02 -24.27
C THR A 35 1.85 2.66 -24.08
N ASN A 36 2.75 2.54 -23.10
CA ASN A 36 3.38 1.28 -22.72
C ASN A 36 3.44 1.16 -21.19
N PRO A 37 2.36 0.65 -20.55
CA PRO A 37 2.26 0.66 -19.09
C PRO A 37 3.10 -0.44 -18.42
N ILE A 38 3.65 -1.39 -19.19
CA ILE A 38 4.29 -2.60 -18.67
C ILE A 38 5.37 -2.28 -17.64
N PHE A 39 6.23 -1.30 -17.94
CA PHE A 39 7.31 -0.91 -17.04
C PHE A 39 6.78 -0.40 -15.68
N LEU A 40 5.74 0.45 -15.70
CA LEU A 40 5.12 0.99 -14.48
C LEU A 40 4.38 -0.10 -13.71
N THR A 41 3.61 -0.95 -14.39
CA THR A 41 2.93 -2.09 -13.77
C THR A 41 3.92 -2.98 -13.03
N ARG A 42 5.04 -3.34 -13.67
CA ARG A 42 6.09 -4.15 -13.03
C ARG A 42 6.76 -3.44 -11.86
N THR A 43 6.98 -2.14 -11.97
CA THR A 43 7.55 -1.34 -10.88
C THR A 43 6.62 -1.32 -9.66
N PHE A 44 5.31 -1.12 -9.86
CA PHE A 44 4.34 -1.12 -8.76
C PHE A 44 4.18 -2.51 -8.14
N GLN A 45 4.16 -3.57 -8.96
CA GLN A 45 4.21 -4.95 -8.49
C GLN A 45 5.48 -5.23 -7.67
N PHE A 46 6.64 -4.74 -8.10
CA PHE A 46 7.89 -4.91 -7.38
C PHE A 46 7.84 -4.22 -6.00
N LEU A 47 7.26 -3.02 -5.91
CA LEU A 47 7.04 -2.33 -4.63
C LEU A 47 6.12 -3.13 -3.68
N LEU A 48 5.08 -3.78 -4.22
CA LEU A 48 4.20 -4.65 -3.44
C LEU A 48 4.94 -5.92 -2.96
N VAL A 49 5.70 -6.58 -3.83
CA VAL A 49 6.51 -7.75 -3.48
C VAL A 49 7.54 -7.40 -2.41
N PHE A 50 8.22 -6.25 -2.56
CA PHE A 50 9.18 -5.76 -1.57
C PHE A 50 8.49 -5.53 -0.22
N SER A 51 7.27 -4.99 -0.24
CA SER A 51 6.48 -4.80 0.97
C SER A 51 6.16 -6.12 1.68
N PHE A 52 5.78 -7.16 0.92
CA PHE A 52 5.55 -8.49 1.47
C PHE A 52 6.84 -9.09 2.04
N TYR A 53 7.97 -8.92 1.35
CA TYR A 53 9.27 -9.37 1.84
C TYR A 53 9.59 -8.82 3.24
N TYR A 54 9.34 -7.53 3.51
CA TYR A 54 9.55 -6.96 4.85
C TYR A 54 8.62 -7.53 5.91
N ILE A 55 7.35 -7.80 5.57
CA ILE A 55 6.40 -8.45 6.47
C ILE A 55 6.92 -9.85 6.85
N PHE A 56 7.38 -10.63 5.88
CA PHE A 56 7.91 -11.97 6.13
C PHE A 56 9.23 -11.96 6.91
N LYS A 57 10.08 -10.95 6.68
CA LYS A 57 11.35 -10.76 7.40
C LYS A 57 11.15 -10.54 8.91
N ASN A 58 10.00 -10.01 9.34
CA ASN A 58 9.70 -9.84 10.76
C ASN A 58 9.54 -11.22 11.44
N LYS A 59 10.49 -11.61 12.28
CA LYS A 59 10.48 -12.92 12.96
C LYS A 59 9.52 -12.98 14.15
N TYR A 60 9.13 -11.83 14.69
CA TYR A 60 8.36 -11.73 15.94
C TYR A 60 6.84 -11.77 15.74
N SER A 61 6.36 -11.76 14.48
CA SER A 61 4.94 -11.85 14.16
C SER A 61 4.52 -13.29 13.85
N THR A 62 3.37 -13.69 14.41
CA THR A 62 2.74 -14.98 14.12
C THR A 62 2.23 -15.02 12.67
N PHE A 63 2.04 -16.21 12.12
CA PHE A 63 1.52 -16.37 10.75
C PHE A 63 0.17 -15.66 10.55
N SER A 64 -0.76 -15.79 11.49
CA SER A 64 -2.05 -15.10 11.42
C SER A 64 -1.91 -13.58 11.43
N PHE A 65 -0.94 -13.03 12.17
CA PHE A 65 -0.68 -11.59 12.16
C PHE A 65 -0.07 -11.14 10.83
N LYS A 66 0.89 -11.89 10.28
CA LYS A 66 1.48 -11.62 8.96
C LYS A 66 0.43 -11.59 7.86
N LEU A 67 -0.56 -12.47 7.91
CA LEU A 67 -1.68 -12.46 6.96
C LEU A 67 -2.46 -11.14 7.03
N LEU A 68 -2.74 -10.61 8.24
CA LEU A 68 -3.42 -9.33 8.40
C LEU A 68 -2.56 -8.14 7.91
N GLU A 69 -1.25 -8.18 8.12
CA GLU A 69 -0.31 -7.18 7.59
C GLU A 69 -0.30 -7.18 6.05
N ILE A 70 -0.37 -8.37 5.42
CA ILE A 70 -0.49 -8.54 3.97
C ILE A 70 -1.82 -7.96 3.47
N THR A 71 -2.94 -8.34 4.10
CA THR A 71 -4.27 -7.80 3.77
C THR A 71 -4.31 -6.28 3.91
N THR A 72 -3.75 -5.73 4.99
CA THR A 72 -3.66 -4.27 5.20
C THR A 72 -2.84 -3.61 4.10
N THR A 73 -1.70 -4.21 3.73
CA THR A 73 -0.83 -3.68 2.68
C THR A 73 -1.55 -3.63 1.34
N LEU A 74 -2.29 -4.69 0.99
CA LEU A 74 -3.09 -4.73 -0.24
C LEU A 74 -4.17 -3.65 -0.24
N LEU A 75 -4.92 -3.49 0.86
CA LEU A 75 -5.91 -2.42 0.99
C LEU A 75 -5.29 -1.05 0.77
N ILE A 76 -4.14 -0.77 1.39
CA ILE A 76 -3.43 0.49 1.21
C ILE A 76 -3.00 0.70 -0.23
N PHE A 77 -2.47 -0.34 -0.90
CA PHE A 77 -2.04 -0.24 -2.29
C PHE A 77 -3.23 0.04 -3.22
N ILE A 78 -4.37 -0.62 -3.01
CA ILE A 78 -5.61 -0.35 -3.74
C ILE A 78 -6.04 1.11 -3.53
N THR A 79 -6.17 1.55 -2.27
CA THR A 79 -6.54 2.93 -1.94
C THR A 79 -5.53 3.93 -2.51
N ALA A 80 -4.24 3.60 -2.54
CA ALA A 80 -3.20 4.45 -3.11
C ALA A 80 -3.40 4.66 -4.62
N VAL A 81 -3.87 3.66 -5.36
CA VAL A 81 -4.22 3.84 -6.78
C VAL A 81 -5.34 4.86 -6.95
N TYR A 82 -6.37 4.80 -6.10
CA TYR A 82 -7.47 5.79 -6.14
C TYR A 82 -6.99 7.19 -5.79
N VAL A 83 -6.20 7.35 -4.72
CA VAL A 83 -5.64 8.65 -4.33
C VAL A 83 -4.71 9.19 -5.41
N ALA A 84 -3.89 8.33 -6.04
CA ALA A 84 -3.00 8.73 -7.12
C ALA A 84 -3.76 9.21 -8.36
N THR A 85 -4.92 8.59 -8.67
CA THR A 85 -5.82 9.06 -9.72
C THR A 85 -6.35 10.48 -9.43
N ILE A 86 -6.75 10.74 -8.19
CA ILE A 86 -7.23 12.06 -7.77
C ILE A 86 -6.10 13.09 -7.83
N MET A 87 -4.91 12.74 -7.30
CA MET A 87 -3.73 13.61 -7.35
C MET A 87 -3.34 13.96 -8.79
N LYS A 88 -3.33 12.97 -9.68
CA LYS A 88 -3.10 13.17 -11.13
C LYS A 88 -4.08 14.20 -11.68
N TYR A 89 -5.38 14.02 -11.43
CA TYR A 89 -6.40 14.93 -11.96
C TYR A 89 -6.19 16.38 -11.49
N ILE A 90 -5.94 16.57 -10.18
CA ILE A 90 -5.69 17.89 -9.59
C ILE A 90 -4.43 18.53 -10.19
N LEU A 91 -3.31 17.79 -10.23
CA LEU A 91 -2.03 18.32 -10.71
C LEU A 91 -2.03 18.60 -12.21
N SER A 92 -2.66 17.75 -13.01
CA SER A 92 -2.82 18.02 -14.44
C SER A 92 -3.66 19.26 -14.71
N SER A 93 -4.70 19.52 -13.89
CA SER A 93 -5.48 20.77 -13.98
C SER A 93 -4.63 21.99 -13.66
N MET A 94 -3.89 21.95 -12.54
CA MET A 94 -3.00 23.05 -12.13
C MET A 94 -1.92 23.34 -13.16
N ILE A 95 -1.33 22.32 -13.77
CA ILE A 95 -0.32 22.50 -14.82
C ILE A 95 -0.92 23.11 -16.08
N GLY A 96 -2.15 22.74 -16.43
CA GLY A 96 -2.87 23.38 -17.53
C GLY A 96 -3.01 24.89 -17.31
N GLU A 97 -3.37 25.30 -16.09
CA GLU A 97 -3.45 26.72 -15.71
C GLU A 97 -2.07 27.41 -15.74
N ILE A 98 -1.05 26.80 -15.12
CA ILE A 98 0.32 27.34 -15.08
C ILE A 98 0.88 27.52 -16.50
N SER A 99 0.65 26.56 -17.39
CA SER A 99 1.21 26.57 -18.75
C SER A 99 0.63 27.69 -19.63
N ASN A 100 -0.53 28.24 -19.25
CA ASN A 100 -1.18 29.34 -19.98
C ASN A 100 -0.71 30.73 -19.50
N GLU A 101 0.06 30.80 -18.41
CA GLU A 101 0.51 32.05 -17.79
C GLU A 101 2.04 32.16 -17.86
N PRO A 102 2.61 32.98 -18.77
CA PRO A 102 4.05 33.05 -19.01
C PRO A 102 4.87 33.40 -17.76
N GLU A 103 4.31 34.22 -16.86
CA GLU A 103 4.95 34.59 -15.60
C GLU A 103 5.07 33.40 -14.64
N LEU A 104 4.06 32.53 -14.60
CA LEU A 104 4.09 31.31 -13.78
C LEU A 104 5.03 30.27 -14.37
N VAL A 105 5.08 30.15 -15.70
CA VAL A 105 6.06 29.28 -16.38
C VAL A 105 7.49 29.71 -16.04
N LEU A 106 7.78 31.01 -16.04
CA LEU A 106 9.08 31.54 -15.64
C LEU A 106 9.39 31.29 -14.15
N PHE A 107 8.39 31.37 -13.27
CA PHE A 107 8.56 31.14 -11.85
C PHE A 107 8.85 29.67 -11.51
N PHE A 108 8.08 28.73 -12.07
CA PHE A 108 8.23 27.30 -11.80
C PHE A 108 9.34 26.65 -12.65
N GLY A 109 9.68 27.24 -13.79
CA GLY A 109 10.63 26.70 -14.76
C GLY A 109 10.00 25.69 -15.72
N SER A 110 10.38 25.78 -17.01
CA SER A 110 9.90 24.87 -18.06
C SER A 110 10.26 23.41 -17.76
N ASP A 111 11.45 23.16 -17.22
CA ASP A 111 11.93 21.80 -16.92
C ASP A 111 11.04 21.09 -15.88
N PHE A 112 10.51 21.85 -14.91
CA PHE A 112 9.59 21.31 -13.91
C PHE A 112 8.24 20.92 -14.53
N ILE A 113 7.72 21.78 -15.42
CA ILE A 113 6.47 21.54 -16.13
C ILE A 113 6.61 20.32 -17.05
N ASP A 114 7.71 20.22 -17.78
CA ASP A 114 8.02 19.09 -18.65
C ASP A 114 8.19 17.79 -17.86
N LEU A 115 8.81 17.86 -16.67
CA LEU A 115 8.99 16.71 -15.80
C LEU A 115 7.65 16.17 -15.29
N ILE A 116 6.70 17.04 -14.89
CA ILE A 116 5.39 16.57 -14.45
C ILE A 116 4.54 16.08 -15.63
N ASN A 117 4.66 16.71 -16.80
CA ASN A 117 4.01 16.27 -18.03
C ASN A 117 4.58 14.93 -18.56
N ASN A 118 5.77 14.53 -18.12
CA ASN A 118 6.29 13.20 -18.37
C ASN A 118 5.41 12.15 -17.68
N LYS A 119 4.63 11.41 -18.48
CA LYS A 119 3.70 10.38 -17.99
C LYS A 119 4.36 9.36 -17.06
N TYR A 120 5.59 8.92 -17.32
CA TYR A 120 6.23 7.92 -16.45
C TYR A 120 6.57 8.50 -15.09
N PHE A 121 7.12 9.71 -15.05
CA PHE A 121 7.46 10.39 -13.81
C PHE A 121 6.20 10.75 -13.01
N GLY A 122 5.21 11.39 -13.65
CA GLY A 122 3.97 11.80 -13.02
C GLY A 122 3.25 10.62 -12.36
N TYR A 123 2.97 9.55 -13.11
CA TYR A 123 2.25 8.39 -12.59
C TYR A 123 2.98 7.67 -11.47
N SER A 124 4.31 7.54 -11.58
CA SER A 124 5.12 6.95 -10.51
C SER A 124 5.08 7.79 -9.25
N SER A 125 5.25 9.11 -9.40
CA SER A 125 5.31 10.05 -8.28
C SER A 125 3.99 10.11 -7.51
N TYR A 126 2.84 10.17 -8.21
CA TYR A 126 1.52 10.16 -7.58
C TYR A 126 1.25 8.86 -6.84
N PHE A 127 1.57 7.71 -7.44
CA PHE A 127 1.40 6.41 -6.80
C PHE A 127 2.27 6.25 -5.55
N ILE A 128 3.58 6.52 -5.65
CA ILE A 128 4.52 6.38 -4.53
C ILE A 128 4.14 7.33 -3.39
N SER A 129 3.79 8.59 -3.71
CA SER A 129 3.35 9.57 -2.71
C SER A 129 2.09 9.10 -1.99
N SER A 130 1.11 8.57 -2.75
CA SER A 130 -0.14 8.04 -2.20
C SER A 130 0.11 6.85 -1.28
N VAL A 131 0.97 5.90 -1.68
CA VAL A 131 1.36 4.76 -0.85
C VAL A 131 2.05 5.25 0.43
N GLY A 132 2.98 6.20 0.33
CA GLY A 132 3.70 6.76 1.47
C GLY A 132 2.76 7.41 2.49
N ILE A 133 1.89 8.32 2.02
CA ILE A 133 0.92 9.03 2.86
C ILE A 133 -0.03 8.04 3.55
N LEU A 134 -0.62 7.10 2.79
CA LEU A 134 -1.58 6.14 3.34
C LEU A 134 -0.92 5.17 4.31
N ARG A 135 0.33 4.78 4.08
CA ARG A 135 1.08 3.96 5.04
C ARG A 135 1.26 4.68 6.36
N ILE A 136 1.71 5.94 6.33
CA ILE A 136 1.94 6.72 7.55
C ILE A 136 0.63 6.92 8.32
N LEU A 137 -0.46 7.24 7.63
CA LEU A 137 -1.72 7.63 8.27
C LEU A 137 -2.61 6.45 8.67
N LEU A 138 -2.65 5.39 7.85
CA LEU A 138 -3.69 4.35 7.95
C LEU A 138 -3.16 2.98 8.30
N TYR A 139 -1.89 2.64 8.04
CA TYR A 139 -1.38 1.28 8.25
C TYR A 139 -1.65 0.76 9.66
N LYS A 140 -1.17 1.49 10.68
CA LYS A 140 -1.37 1.09 12.08
C LYS A 140 -2.86 1.02 12.46
N LYS A 141 -3.68 1.93 11.94
CA LYS A 141 -5.12 1.98 12.23
C LYS A 141 -5.85 0.76 11.65
N ILE A 142 -5.62 0.46 10.37
CA ILE A 142 -6.25 -0.67 9.69
C ILE A 142 -5.76 -1.99 10.29
N THR A 143 -4.46 -2.15 10.49
CA THR A 143 -3.92 -3.38 11.09
C THR A 143 -4.45 -3.60 12.50
N ASN A 144 -4.53 -2.57 13.34
CA ASN A 144 -5.10 -2.70 14.68
C ASN A 144 -6.61 -3.01 14.65
N TYR A 145 -7.35 -2.40 13.72
CA TYR A 145 -8.76 -2.72 13.52
C TYR A 145 -8.94 -4.20 13.14
N LEU A 146 -8.21 -4.68 12.14
CA LEU A 146 -8.24 -6.08 11.71
C LEU A 146 -7.77 -7.02 12.81
N TYR A 147 -6.73 -6.66 13.57
CA TYR A 147 -6.26 -7.42 14.71
C TYR A 147 -7.37 -7.58 15.77
N ASN A 148 -8.06 -6.49 16.10
CA ASN A 148 -9.10 -6.49 17.12
C ASN A 148 -10.35 -7.27 16.70
N HIS A 149 -10.72 -7.24 15.42
CA HIS A 149 -11.94 -7.86 14.92
C HIS A 149 -11.74 -9.27 14.34
N CYS A 150 -10.55 -9.60 13.84
CA CYS A 150 -10.30 -10.89 13.18
C CYS A 150 -9.54 -11.88 14.06
N LEU A 151 -8.71 -11.44 15.02
CA LEU A 151 -8.02 -12.38 15.92
C LEU A 151 -8.86 -12.72 17.16
N ASN A 152 -8.79 -13.98 17.58
CA ASN A 152 -9.45 -14.47 18.80
C ASN A 152 -8.65 -14.03 20.02
N GLU A 153 -9.27 -13.93 21.19
CA GLU A 153 -8.58 -13.55 22.43
C GLU A 153 -7.35 -14.43 22.72
N SER A 154 -7.43 -15.74 22.46
CA SER A 154 -6.29 -16.67 22.55
C SER A 154 -5.06 -16.29 21.71
N ASP A 155 -5.24 -15.65 20.55
CA ASP A 155 -4.14 -15.16 19.70
C ASP A 155 -3.59 -13.82 20.23
N LYS A 156 -4.42 -13.05 20.97
CA LYS A 156 -4.09 -11.74 21.54
C LYS A 156 -3.35 -11.81 22.87
N ILE A 157 -3.56 -12.87 23.66
CA ILE A 157 -2.98 -13.02 25.02
C ILE A 157 -1.45 -12.97 25.02
N ASN A 158 -0.81 -13.40 23.93
CA ASN A 158 0.64 -13.41 23.83
C ASN A 158 1.20 -12.26 22.99
N THR A 159 0.41 -11.28 22.53
CA THR A 159 0.91 -10.18 21.67
C THR A 159 0.79 -8.83 22.36
N CYS A 160 1.88 -8.06 22.34
CA CYS A 160 1.92 -6.72 22.92
C CYS A 160 0.95 -5.81 22.14
N PRO A 161 -0.05 -5.18 22.78
CA PRO A 161 -1.04 -4.36 22.09
C PRO A 161 -0.47 -3.06 21.49
N SER A 162 0.74 -2.64 21.89
CA SER A 162 1.38 -1.42 21.39
C SER A 162 2.27 -1.66 20.17
N CYS A 163 3.00 -2.78 20.13
CA CYS A 163 3.94 -3.12 19.06
C CYS A 163 3.59 -4.40 18.28
N ASN A 164 2.51 -5.09 18.67
CA ASN A 164 2.00 -6.34 18.09
C ASN A 164 3.05 -7.48 18.01
N GLN A 165 4.09 -7.43 18.86
CA GLN A 165 5.11 -8.47 18.99
C GLN A 165 4.69 -9.53 20.01
N ASN A 166 5.09 -10.78 19.78
CA ASN A 166 4.84 -11.85 20.74
C ASN A 166 5.64 -11.60 22.05
N ILE A 167 4.94 -11.53 23.19
CA ILE A 167 5.48 -11.33 24.55
C ILE A 167 6.15 -12.61 25.07
N SER A 168 5.85 -13.77 24.46
CA SER A 168 6.37 -15.07 24.88
C SER A 168 7.80 -15.34 24.39
N GLU A 169 8.77 -14.50 24.76
CA GLU A 169 10.19 -14.88 24.87
C GLU A 169 10.85 -14.06 25.99
N PRO A 170 10.78 -14.49 27.26
CA PRO A 170 11.82 -14.13 28.20
C PRO A 170 13.09 -14.86 27.77
N ASN A 171 14.12 -14.10 27.42
CA ASN A 171 15.53 -14.47 27.33
C ASN A 171 15.84 -15.96 27.60
N LYS A 172 16.11 -16.74 26.55
CA LYS A 172 17.16 -17.75 26.68
C LYS A 172 18.48 -17.00 26.79
N ILE A 173 18.85 -16.69 28.02
CA ILE A 173 20.24 -16.42 28.39
C ILE A 173 21.02 -17.65 27.93
N ILE A 174 21.84 -17.47 26.89
CA ILE A 174 22.98 -18.34 26.60
C ILE A 174 24.20 -17.63 27.16
#